data_AF-A0ABC8DEN5-F1
#
_entry.id   AF-A0ABC8DEN5-F1
#
_cell.length_a   1.000
_cell.length_b   1.000
_cell.length_c   1.000
_cell.angle_alpha   90.00
_cell.angle_beta   90.00
_cell.angle_gamma   90.00
#
_symmetry.space_group_name_H-M   'P 1'
#
loop_
_entity.id
_entity.type
_entity.pdbx_description
1 polymer ?
#
loop_
_entity_poly.entity_id
_entity_poly.type
_entity_poly.pdbx_seq_one_letter_code
_entity_poly.pdbx_strand_id
1 'polypeptide(L)'
;MYYFYEISTLNDYDWVEKEYKTIEDLIFVILKNMENKQYAMYSYSVSNKDSDTCIFSASLKTNTLFNKKISFIKTSAEEYKNTIIAHENIILLEKDVELKDILNGAPLAEKTIIKDLLDYVLYHIEITDSETIRIGSRHRENIINIIK
;
A
#
# COMPACT_ATOMS: atom_id res chain seq x y z
N MET A 1 -3.61 -14.49 -11.34
CA MET A 1 -2.13 -14.30 -11.42
C MET A 1 -1.88 -12.85 -11.08
N TYR A 2 -0.94 -12.57 -10.19
CA TYR A 2 -0.60 -11.21 -9.76
C TYR A 2 0.86 -10.93 -10.11
N TYR A 3 1.16 -9.68 -10.42
CA TYR A 3 2.50 -9.21 -10.73
C TYR A 3 3.01 -8.37 -9.58
N PHE A 4 4.27 -8.61 -9.22
CA PHE A 4 4.95 -7.82 -8.20
C PHE A 4 6.25 -7.28 -8.79
N TYR A 5 6.56 -6.05 -8.43
CA TYR A 5 7.85 -5.42 -8.69
C TYR A 5 8.41 -4.90 -7.38
N GLU A 6 9.71 -5.12 -7.19
CA GLU A 6 10.41 -4.78 -5.97
C GLU A 6 11.52 -3.78 -6.31
N ILE A 7 11.64 -2.75 -5.49
CA ILE A 7 12.69 -1.75 -5.55
C ILE A 7 13.33 -1.69 -4.18
N SER A 8 14.66 -1.70 -4.14
CA SER A 8 15.41 -1.52 -2.91
C SER A 8 16.37 -0.35 -3.08
N THR A 9 16.43 0.52 -2.07
CA THR A 9 17.43 1.61 -1.98
C THR A 9 18.67 1.17 -1.20
N LEU A 10 18.77 -0.11 -0.83
CA LEU A 10 19.92 -0.65 -0.12
C LEU A 10 21.20 -0.43 -0.95
N ASN A 11 22.11 0.40 -0.44
CA ASN A 11 23.35 0.83 -1.10
C ASN A 11 23.15 1.62 -2.41
N ASP A 12 22.00 2.27 -2.62
CA ASP A 12 21.76 3.12 -3.79
C ASP A 12 22.40 4.50 -3.60
N TYR A 13 23.62 4.66 -4.10
CA TYR A 13 24.39 5.91 -3.98
C TYR A 13 24.21 6.80 -5.21
N ASP A 14 23.69 8.02 -5.00
CA ASP A 14 23.64 9.05 -6.04
C ASP A 14 25.01 9.72 -6.20
N TRP A 15 25.65 9.51 -7.34
CA TRP A 15 26.97 10.08 -7.62
C TRP A 15 26.94 11.59 -7.93
N VAL A 16 25.78 12.14 -8.28
CA VAL A 16 25.60 13.56 -8.59
C VAL A 16 25.42 14.33 -7.28
N GLU A 17 24.50 13.90 -6.43
CA GLU A 17 24.20 14.52 -5.14
C GLU A 17 25.18 14.10 -4.04
N LYS A 18 25.91 13.01 -4.26
CA LYS A 18 26.89 12.40 -3.33
C LYS A 18 26.28 11.88 -2.04
N GLU A 19 25.04 11.43 -2.10
CA GLU A 19 24.29 10.89 -0.97
C GLU A 19 23.59 9.57 -1.32
N TYR A 20 23.25 8.77 -0.31
CA TYR A 20 22.44 7.57 -0.52
C TYR A 20 20.99 7.97 -0.70
N LYS A 21 20.33 7.43 -1.74
CA LYS A 21 18.91 7.62 -1.93
C LYS A 21 18.13 6.94 -0.83
N THR A 22 17.15 7.65 -0.32
CA THR A 22 16.26 7.13 0.70
C THR A 22 15.03 6.50 0.07
N ILE A 23 14.39 5.58 0.78
CA ILE A 23 13.16 4.96 0.29
C ILE A 23 12.00 5.97 0.33
N GLU A 24 12.10 6.98 1.22
CA GLU A 24 11.25 8.18 1.34
C GLU A 24 11.16 8.94 0.03
N ASP A 25 12.30 9.29 -0.57
CA ASP A 25 12.33 10.01 -1.85
C ASP A 25 11.61 9.22 -2.95
N LEU A 26 11.86 7.90 -2.99
CA LEU A 26 11.28 7.03 -4.00
C LEU A 26 9.77 6.86 -3.82
N ILE A 27 9.29 6.53 -2.61
CA ILE A 27 7.86 6.34 -2.37
C ILE A 27 7.10 7.65 -2.54
N PHE A 28 7.69 8.78 -2.11
CA PHE A 28 7.07 10.09 -2.27
C PHE A 28 6.78 10.39 -3.73
N VAL A 29 7.76 10.19 -4.62
CA VAL A 29 7.58 10.38 -6.07
C VAL A 29 6.51 9.45 -6.63
N ILE A 30 6.54 8.17 -6.25
CA ILE A 30 5.55 7.17 -6.69
C ILE A 30 4.13 7.60 -6.27
N LEU A 31 3.91 7.87 -4.99
CA LEU A 31 2.60 8.26 -4.46
C LEU A 31 2.15 9.60 -5.04
N LYS A 32 3.06 10.55 -5.23
CA LYS A 32 2.72 11.85 -5.83
C LYS A 32 2.24 11.70 -7.27
N ASN A 33 2.86 10.82 -8.04
CA ASN A 33 2.41 10.49 -9.38
C ASN A 33 1.01 9.85 -9.38
N MET A 34 0.71 9.01 -8.38
CA MET A 34 -0.61 8.40 -8.24
C MET A 34 -1.68 9.41 -7.80
N GLU A 35 -1.37 10.34 -6.90
CA GLU A 35 -2.25 11.46 -6.56
C GLU A 35 -2.57 12.31 -7.81
N ASN A 36 -1.56 12.64 -8.61
CA ASN A 36 -1.72 13.44 -9.83
C ASN A 36 -2.59 12.71 -10.87
N LYS A 37 -2.53 11.38 -10.91
CA LYS A 37 -3.42 10.51 -11.72
C LYS A 37 -4.81 10.32 -11.11
N GLN A 38 -5.13 11.04 -10.03
CA GLN A 38 -6.42 10.99 -9.34
C GLN A 38 -6.73 9.61 -8.76
N TYR A 39 -5.75 8.97 -8.12
CA TYR A 39 -6.01 7.82 -7.25
C TYR A 39 -6.23 8.28 -5.81
N ALA A 40 -7.18 7.63 -5.12
CA ALA A 40 -7.33 7.68 -3.67
C ALA A 40 -6.40 6.64 -3.02
N MET A 41 -5.78 7.03 -1.91
CA MET A 41 -4.76 6.22 -1.23
C MET A 41 -5.19 5.94 0.20
N TYR A 42 -5.01 4.69 0.60
CA TYR A 42 -5.37 4.24 1.94
C TYR A 42 -4.26 3.36 2.50
N SER A 43 -3.72 3.75 3.64
CA SER A 43 -2.87 2.87 4.43
C SER A 43 -3.75 1.89 5.20
N TYR A 44 -3.25 0.69 5.48
CA TYR A 44 -3.97 -0.27 6.30
C TYR A 44 -3.08 -1.00 7.29
N SER A 45 -3.71 -1.47 8.35
CA SER A 45 -3.11 -2.34 9.35
C SER A 45 -4.05 -3.48 9.72
N VAL A 46 -3.48 -4.58 10.19
CA VAL A 46 -4.23 -5.74 10.69
C VAL A 46 -4.13 -5.78 12.20
N SER A 47 -5.27 -5.72 12.88
CA SER A 47 -5.33 -5.66 14.34
C SER A 47 -6.64 -6.26 14.86
N ASN A 48 -6.78 -6.31 16.19
CA ASN A 48 -8.03 -6.71 16.84
C ASN A 48 -8.92 -5.49 17.19
N LYS A 49 -8.47 -4.26 16.92
CA LYS A 49 -9.13 -3.01 17.30
C LYS A 49 -8.95 -1.95 16.23
N ASP A 50 -10.04 -1.27 15.91
CA ASP A 50 -9.98 -0.11 15.01
C ASP A 50 -9.15 1.02 15.66
N SER A 51 -8.36 1.72 14.86
CA SER A 51 -7.71 2.97 15.29
C SER A 51 -8.74 4.09 15.35
N ASP A 52 -8.46 5.13 16.14
CA ASP A 52 -9.35 6.30 16.25
C ASP A 52 -9.52 7.05 14.90
N THR A 53 -8.57 6.89 13.99
CA THR A 53 -8.56 7.48 12.64
C THR A 53 -9.05 6.53 11.55
N CYS A 54 -9.53 5.34 11.93
CA CYS A 54 -10.05 4.34 11.00
C CYS A 54 -11.30 4.88 10.28
N ILE A 55 -11.28 4.84 8.95
CA ILE A 55 -12.41 5.26 8.12
C ILE A 55 -13.28 4.08 7.66
N PHE A 56 -12.69 2.88 7.61
CA PHE A 56 -13.36 1.65 7.23
C PHE A 56 -12.59 0.46 7.78
N SER A 57 -13.30 -0.57 8.24
CA SER A 57 -12.70 -1.85 8.55
C SER A 57 -13.55 -3.02 8.10
N ALA A 58 -12.85 -4.11 7.77
CA ALA A 58 -13.46 -5.37 7.37
C ALA A 58 -12.94 -6.49 8.27
N SER A 59 -13.83 -7.42 8.63
CA SER A 59 -13.44 -8.63 9.35
C SER A 59 -12.58 -9.52 8.47
N LEU A 60 -11.52 -10.07 9.05
CA LEU A 60 -10.67 -11.05 8.37
C LEU A 60 -11.06 -12.46 8.78
N LYS A 61 -11.07 -13.37 7.81
CA LYS A 61 -11.06 -14.79 8.10
C LYS A 61 -9.68 -15.15 8.65
N THR A 62 -9.65 -15.57 9.91
CA THR A 62 -8.42 -16.01 10.59
C THR A 62 -8.55 -17.46 11.02
N ASN A 63 -7.42 -18.15 11.21
CA ASN A 63 -7.39 -19.49 11.82
C ASN A 63 -7.26 -19.41 13.35
N THR A 64 -7.30 -18.20 13.92
CA THR A 64 -7.10 -17.96 15.35
C THR A 64 -8.44 -17.72 16.05
N LEU A 65 -8.45 -17.91 17.37
CA LEU A 65 -9.63 -17.63 18.20
C LEU A 65 -9.94 -16.13 18.32
N PHE A 66 -9.03 -15.26 17.88
CA PHE A 66 -9.20 -13.81 17.92
C PHE A 66 -9.75 -13.31 16.59
N ASN A 67 -10.83 -12.53 16.66
CA ASN A 67 -11.35 -11.81 15.50
C ASN A 67 -10.38 -10.68 15.16
N LYS A 68 -9.65 -10.84 14.05
CA LYS A 68 -8.87 -9.76 13.45
C LYS A 68 -9.70 -9.00 12.43
N LYS A 69 -9.33 -7.75 12.25
CA LYS A 69 -9.85 -6.88 11.20
C LYS A 69 -8.68 -6.28 10.43
N ILE A 70 -8.96 -5.89 9.21
CA ILE A 70 -8.15 -4.93 8.47
C ILE A 70 -8.82 -3.57 8.60
N SER A 71 -8.05 -2.57 9.04
CA SER A 71 -8.51 -1.21 9.26
C SER A 71 -7.77 -0.27 8.32
N PHE A 72 -8.52 0.58 7.62
CA PHE A 72 -8.01 1.49 6.61
C PHE A 72 -8.07 2.93 7.11
N ILE A 73 -7.02 3.69 6.79
CA ILE A 73 -6.90 5.12 7.07
C ILE A 73 -6.61 5.81 5.74
N LYS A 74 -7.24 6.95 5.49
CA LYS A 74 -6.92 7.76 4.32
C LYS A 74 -5.54 8.38 4.49
N THR A 75 -4.70 8.29 3.47
CA THR A 75 -3.34 8.85 3.48
C THR A 75 -3.09 9.67 2.22
N SER A 76 -1.93 10.32 2.15
CA SER A 76 -1.48 11.22 1.09
C SER A 76 0.02 11.08 0.88
N ALA A 77 0.52 11.47 -0.29
CA ALA A 77 1.94 11.38 -0.61
C ALA A 77 2.79 12.20 0.36
N GLU A 78 2.28 13.34 0.85
CA GLU A 78 3.02 14.25 1.74
C GLU A 78 3.36 13.61 3.10
N GLU A 79 2.57 12.64 3.57
CA GLU A 79 2.85 11.89 4.80
C GLU A 79 4.15 11.08 4.70
N TYR A 80 4.53 10.66 3.49
CA TYR A 80 5.69 9.80 3.23
C TYR A 80 6.95 10.56 2.83
N LYS A 81 6.90 11.89 2.77
CA LYS A 81 8.02 12.72 2.29
C LYS A 81 9.25 12.66 3.18
N ASN A 82 9.06 12.53 4.49
CA ASN A 82 10.16 12.54 5.47
C ASN A 82 10.01 11.46 6.55
N THR A 83 8.95 10.66 6.49
CA THR A 83 8.66 9.64 7.51
C THR A 83 8.18 8.39 6.82
N ILE A 84 8.86 7.28 7.06
CA ILE A 84 8.38 5.95 6.72
C ILE A 84 8.43 5.08 7.96
N ILE A 85 7.34 4.35 8.17
CA ILE A 85 7.27 3.32 9.19
C ILE A 85 7.53 1.98 8.49
N ALA A 86 8.40 1.15 9.08
CA ALA A 86 8.62 -0.20 8.56
C ALA A 86 7.31 -1.01 8.59
N HIS A 87 7.14 -1.87 7.58
CA HIS A 87 5.97 -2.75 7.40
C HIS A 87 4.65 -2.01 7.11
N GLU A 88 4.75 -0.88 6.42
CA GLU A 88 3.58 -0.12 6.01
C GLU A 88 2.96 -0.68 4.73
N ASN A 89 1.64 -0.64 4.65
CA ASN A 89 0.88 -1.18 3.53
C ASN A 89 -0.12 -0.14 3.03
N ILE A 90 -0.16 0.07 1.72
CA ILE A 90 -0.99 1.05 1.04
C ILE A 90 -1.76 0.34 -0.08
N ILE A 91 -3.02 0.72 -0.27
CA ILE A 91 -3.81 0.38 -1.45
C ILE A 91 -4.21 1.63 -2.21
N LEU A 92 -4.36 1.49 -3.53
CA LEU A 92 -4.79 2.56 -4.42
C LEU A 92 -6.10 2.19 -5.11
N LEU A 93 -7.04 3.13 -5.05
CA LEU A 93 -8.37 3.07 -5.66
C LEU A 93 -8.56 4.26 -6.59
N GLU A 94 -9.42 4.14 -7.60
CA GLU A 94 -9.85 5.31 -8.37
C GLU A 94 -10.54 6.30 -7.43
N LYS A 95 -10.30 7.62 -7.62
CA LYS A 95 -10.71 8.67 -6.67
C LYS A 95 -12.21 8.70 -6.32
N ASP A 96 -13.06 8.22 -7.23
CA ASP A 96 -14.51 8.23 -7.05
C ASP A 96 -15.08 6.90 -6.54
N VAL A 97 -14.22 5.94 -6.19
CA VAL A 97 -14.64 4.64 -5.65
C VAL A 97 -14.41 4.58 -4.15
N GLU A 98 -15.47 4.32 -3.39
CA GLU A 98 -15.39 4.21 -1.93
C GLU A 98 -14.94 2.81 -1.48
N LEU A 99 -14.08 2.75 -0.46
CA LEU A 99 -13.60 1.48 0.14
C LEU A 99 -14.74 0.55 0.53
N LYS A 100 -15.80 1.11 1.14
CA LYS A 100 -16.93 0.32 1.63
C LYS A 100 -17.68 -0.35 0.48
N ASP A 101 -17.75 0.27 -0.69
CA ASP A 101 -18.52 -0.26 -1.82
C ASP A 101 -17.79 -1.45 -2.46
N ILE A 102 -16.47 -1.49 -2.33
CA ILE A 102 -15.64 -2.57 -2.87
C ILE A 102 -15.44 -3.70 -1.84
N LEU A 103 -15.13 -3.34 -0.59
CA LEU A 103 -14.62 -4.29 0.41
C LEU A 103 -15.69 -4.76 1.41
N ASN A 104 -16.88 -4.16 1.43
CA ASN A 104 -17.94 -4.63 2.31
C ASN A 104 -18.42 -6.03 1.88
N GLY A 105 -18.24 -7.01 2.76
CA GLY A 105 -18.54 -8.42 2.46
C GLY A 105 -17.49 -9.14 1.62
N ALA A 106 -16.36 -8.50 1.29
CA ALA A 106 -15.26 -9.17 0.60
C ALA A 106 -14.66 -10.29 1.49
N PRO A 107 -14.43 -11.50 0.94
CA PRO A 107 -13.87 -12.63 1.67
C PRO A 107 -12.35 -12.46 1.84
N LEU A 108 -11.94 -11.59 2.76
CA LEU A 108 -10.53 -11.33 3.06
C LEU A 108 -10.00 -12.32 4.12
N ALA A 109 -8.86 -12.94 3.87
CA ALA A 109 -8.19 -13.81 4.83
C ALA A 109 -6.79 -13.29 5.17
N GLU A 110 -6.42 -13.34 6.45
CA GLU A 110 -5.16 -12.77 6.94
C GLU A 110 -3.93 -13.30 6.20
N LYS A 111 -3.89 -14.61 5.92
CA LYS A 111 -2.74 -15.26 5.25
C LYS A 111 -2.59 -14.89 3.77
N THR A 112 -3.66 -14.43 3.13
CA THR A 112 -3.71 -14.13 1.70
C THR A 112 -4.09 -12.69 1.43
N ILE A 113 -4.08 -11.83 2.46
CA ILE A 113 -4.70 -10.51 2.44
C ILE A 113 -4.26 -9.64 1.27
N ILE A 114 -2.97 -9.64 0.93
CA ILE A 114 -2.46 -8.88 -0.22
C ILE A 114 -3.08 -9.38 -1.53
N LYS A 115 -3.16 -10.70 -1.72
CA LYS A 115 -3.74 -11.29 -2.93
C LYS A 115 -5.24 -11.04 -2.99
N ASP A 116 -5.92 -11.22 -1.86
CA ASP A 116 -7.36 -11.01 -1.75
C ASP A 116 -7.69 -9.53 -2.05
N LEU A 117 -6.92 -8.58 -1.52
CA LEU A 117 -7.08 -7.15 -1.82
C LEU A 117 -6.85 -6.85 -3.31
N LEU A 118 -5.83 -7.46 -3.94
CA LEU A 118 -5.53 -7.27 -5.37
C LEU A 118 -6.62 -7.80 -6.32
N ASP A 119 -7.61 -8.56 -5.82
CA ASP A 119 -8.81 -8.89 -6.60
C ASP A 119 -9.80 -7.71 -6.70
N TYR A 120 -9.64 -6.72 -5.83
CA TYR A 120 -10.55 -5.59 -5.63
C TYR A 120 -9.93 -4.23 -5.91
N VAL A 121 -8.63 -4.08 -5.66
CA VAL A 121 -7.89 -2.82 -5.79
C VAL A 121 -6.96 -2.84 -6.99
N LEU A 122 -6.60 -1.67 -7.50
CA LEU A 122 -5.72 -1.57 -8.68
C LEU A 122 -4.25 -1.84 -8.34
N TYR A 123 -3.83 -1.35 -7.17
CA TYR A 123 -2.46 -1.47 -6.70
C TYR A 123 -2.43 -1.75 -5.21
N HIS A 124 -1.42 -2.53 -4.83
CA HIS A 124 -0.96 -2.68 -3.47
C HIS A 124 0.50 -2.24 -3.41
N ILE A 125 0.89 -1.51 -2.37
CA ILE A 125 2.26 -1.12 -2.11
C ILE A 125 2.60 -1.54 -0.68
N GLU A 126 3.70 -2.24 -0.53
CA GLU A 126 4.27 -2.68 0.74
C GLU A 126 5.63 -2.03 0.91
N ILE A 127 5.88 -1.42 2.06
CA ILE A 127 7.18 -0.89 2.44
C ILE A 127 7.76 -1.82 3.51
N THR A 128 8.83 -2.53 3.17
CA THR A 128 9.50 -3.49 4.05
C THR A 128 10.83 -2.92 4.53
N ASP A 129 11.09 -3.05 5.83
CA ASP A 129 12.36 -2.71 6.49
C ASP A 129 12.89 -1.29 6.22
N SER A 130 12.01 -0.35 5.86
CA SER A 130 12.35 1.04 5.50
C SER A 130 13.41 1.19 4.40
N GLU A 131 13.59 0.18 3.55
CA GLU A 131 14.59 0.19 2.46
C GLU A 131 14.09 -0.49 1.19
N THR A 132 12.95 -1.20 1.26
CA THR A 132 12.39 -1.94 0.14
C THR A 132 10.93 -1.58 -0.05
N ILE A 133 10.55 -1.28 -1.30
CA ILE A 133 9.17 -1.11 -1.73
C ILE A 133 8.81 -2.28 -2.65
N ARG A 134 7.69 -2.91 -2.37
CA ARG A 134 7.09 -3.91 -3.24
C ARG A 134 5.73 -3.43 -3.72
N ILE A 135 5.57 -3.36 -5.04
CA ILE A 135 4.35 -2.92 -5.70
C ILE A 135 3.68 -4.13 -6.35
N GLY A 136 2.44 -4.38 -6.00
CA GLY A 136 1.59 -5.44 -6.53
C GLY A 136 0.46 -4.91 -7.40
N SER A 137 0.13 -5.63 -8.47
CA SER A 137 -1.09 -5.41 -9.26
C SER A 137 -1.55 -6.71 -9.93
N ARG A 138 -2.85 -6.80 -10.21
CA ARG A 138 -3.41 -7.87 -11.06
C ARG A 138 -2.96 -7.75 -12.52
N HIS A 139 -2.59 -6.54 -12.95
CA HIS A 139 -2.26 -6.18 -14.32
C HIS A 139 -0.79 -5.76 -14.43
N ARG A 140 -0.04 -6.34 -15.38
CA ARG A 140 1.41 -6.06 -15.51
C ARG A 140 1.67 -4.65 -16.01
N GLU A 141 0.80 -4.16 -16.89
CA GLU A 141 0.78 -2.82 -17.45
C GLU A 141 0.70 -1.74 -16.36
N ASN A 142 -0.04 -2.01 -15.28
CA ASN A 142 -0.17 -1.11 -14.13
C ASN A 142 1.16 -0.93 -13.41
N ILE A 143 1.92 -2.02 -13.21
CA ILE A 143 3.27 -1.97 -12.61
C ILE A 143 4.20 -1.07 -13.43
N ILE A 144 4.15 -1.14 -14.76
CA ILE A 144 5.00 -0.29 -15.62
C ILE A 144 4.57 1.18 -15.50
N ASN A 145 3.28 1.44 -15.39
CA ASN A 145 2.72 2.80 -15.30
C ASN A 145 3.03 3.52 -13.99
N ILE A 146 3.32 2.80 -12.91
CA ILE A 146 3.63 3.39 -11.60
C ILE A 146 5.13 3.62 -11.41
N ILE A 147 5.98 2.85 -12.10
CA ILE A 147 7.45 2.98 -12.03
C ILE A 147 7.97 4.05 -13.02
N LYS A 148 7.25 4.30 -14.12
CA LYS A 148 7.58 5.33 -15.12
C LYS A 148 6.96 6.68 -14.78
#